data_AF-A0A662T577-F1
#
_entry.id   AF-A0A662T577-F1
#
_cell.length_a   1.000
_cell.length_b   1.000
_cell.length_c   1.000
_cell.angle_alpha   90.00
_cell.angle_beta   90.00
_cell.angle_gamma   90.00
#
_symmetry.space_group_name_H-M   'P 1'
#
loop_
_entity.id
_entity.type
_entity.pdbx_description
1 polymer ?
#
loop_
_entity_poly.entity_id
_entity_poly.type
_entity_poly.pdbx_seq_one_letter_code
_entity_poly.pdbx_strand_id
1 'polypeptide(L)'
;MELNKVFIKWYFACLVALTIYLLENFLLVHVLGGVITYYAHSVLWILFSIMILRFSFVEVDRKWEFSSSFIPLAMMIGISQTSLWIFSGVVTSFGKSPYAFTPQAIAFNLIYFLSSLFGVELLRAYLIGKLSQNKETLSLIFTSLFCTLILFPPARLLSLFTLSGYPEIFCSDFLPTFAENLLASYLVLLQGPIASIAYRGTLEMFKWLFPILPDPTWPVKSLFGVLAPTLGFLIADVYMGQEESLKRKGEPTTQKWLYVAIVLTIGIYFSTGLLGIYPVVIISGSMRPTIDVGDIAIIVKIPPDRIELNDIIQYFDGEKTLVHRVVGFKQIGSNRLFITKGDANNAPDPAPVHPNQVMGRLWFVIPKLGWIKIYIEFIIEEILKIFSNLFI
;
A
#
# COMPACT_ATOMS: atom_id res chain seq x y z
N MET A 1 -16.73 -38.68 -27.50
CA MET A 1 -17.46 -37.42 -27.30
C MET A 1 -16.48 -36.44 -26.71
N GLU A 2 -15.75 -35.73 -27.56
CA GLU A 2 -14.82 -34.69 -27.16
C GLU A 2 -15.63 -33.56 -26.50
N LEU A 3 -15.58 -33.49 -25.17
CA LEU A 3 -16.06 -32.33 -24.45
C LEU A 3 -15.22 -31.14 -24.91
N ASN A 4 -15.84 -30.27 -25.71
CA ASN A 4 -15.37 -28.93 -26.05
C ASN A 4 -14.73 -28.31 -24.80
N LYS A 5 -13.39 -28.31 -24.72
CA LYS A 5 -12.66 -27.54 -23.73
C LYS A 5 -12.91 -26.08 -24.07
N VAL A 6 -13.92 -25.48 -23.43
CA VAL A 6 -14.07 -24.03 -23.43
C VAL A 6 -12.87 -23.50 -22.66
N PHE A 7 -11.80 -23.20 -23.39
CA PHE A 7 -10.57 -22.63 -22.87
C PHE A 7 -10.88 -21.23 -22.34
N ILE A 8 -11.07 -21.14 -21.03
CA ILE A 8 -11.23 -19.85 -20.37
C ILE A 8 -9.85 -19.23 -20.26
N LYS A 9 -9.62 -18.17 -21.03
CA LYS A 9 -8.36 -17.44 -20.96
C LYS A 9 -8.24 -16.72 -19.61
N TRP A 10 -7.01 -16.57 -19.12
CA TRP A 10 -6.71 -16.00 -17.80
C TRP A 10 -7.40 -14.65 -17.52
N TYR A 11 -7.62 -13.83 -18.55
CA TYR A 11 -8.32 -12.55 -18.43
C TYR A 11 -9.79 -12.68 -18.01
N PHE A 12 -10.45 -13.80 -18.28
CA PHE A 12 -11.83 -14.03 -17.85
C PHE A 12 -11.90 -14.24 -16.34
N ALA A 13 -10.93 -14.96 -15.76
CA ALA A 13 -10.83 -15.09 -14.30
C ALA A 13 -10.62 -13.73 -13.62
N CYS A 14 -9.77 -12.88 -14.20
CA CYS A 14 -9.61 -11.49 -13.76
C CYS A 14 -10.91 -10.68 -13.91
N LEU A 15 -11.62 -10.83 -15.03
CA LEU A 15 -12.87 -10.11 -15.27
C LEU A 15 -13.92 -10.49 -14.23
N VAL A 16 -14.11 -11.78 -13.93
CA VAL A 16 -15.07 -12.24 -12.92
C VAL A 16 -14.69 -11.72 -11.53
N ALA A 17 -13.42 -11.77 -11.14
CA ALA A 17 -12.96 -11.21 -9.86
C ALA A 17 -13.22 -9.69 -9.78
N LEU A 18 -12.96 -8.96 -10.86
CA LEU A 18 -13.23 -7.53 -10.96
C LEU A 18 -14.74 -7.25 -10.90
N THR A 19 -15.57 -8.07 -11.54
CA THR A 19 -17.03 -7.97 -11.46
C THR A 19 -17.52 -8.19 -10.03
N ILE A 20 -17.02 -9.21 -9.33
CA ILE A 20 -17.35 -9.44 -7.90
C ILE A 20 -16.97 -8.22 -7.07
N TYR A 21 -15.75 -7.69 -7.24
CA TYR A 21 -15.29 -6.48 -6.56
C TYR A 21 -16.20 -5.26 -6.80
N LEU A 22 -16.57 -5.00 -8.06
CA LEU A 22 -17.45 -3.87 -8.41
C LEU A 22 -18.87 -4.08 -7.85
N LEU A 23 -19.41 -5.29 -7.94
CA LEU A 23 -20.72 -5.62 -7.37
C LEU A 23 -20.72 -5.40 -5.86
N GLU A 24 -19.69 -5.86 -5.16
CA GLU A 24 -19.57 -5.70 -3.71
C GLU A 24 -19.52 -4.25 -3.30
N ASN A 25 -18.67 -3.45 -3.92
CA ASN A 25 -18.43 -2.09 -3.45
C ASN A 25 -19.48 -1.07 -3.95
N PHE A 26 -20.12 -1.30 -5.09
CA PHE A 26 -21.08 -0.34 -5.65
C PHE A 26 -22.53 -0.81 -5.60
N LEU A 27 -22.81 -2.11 -5.77
CA LEU A 27 -24.20 -2.60 -5.85
C LEU A 27 -24.68 -3.16 -4.50
N LEU A 28 -23.97 -4.13 -3.94
CA LEU A 28 -24.41 -4.87 -2.77
C LEU A 28 -24.55 -3.98 -1.54
N VAL A 29 -23.68 -2.98 -1.35
CA VAL A 29 -23.79 -2.02 -0.24
C VAL A 29 -25.04 -1.14 -0.34
N HIS A 30 -25.49 -0.79 -1.54
CA HIS A 30 -26.65 0.10 -1.74
C HIS A 30 -27.97 -0.67 -1.81
N VAL A 31 -27.95 -1.91 -2.29
CA VAL A 31 -29.17 -2.73 -2.52
C VAL A 31 -29.47 -3.65 -1.33
N LEU A 32 -28.44 -4.22 -0.69
CA LEU A 32 -28.60 -5.20 0.39
C LEU A 32 -28.12 -4.62 1.72
N GLY A 33 -28.98 -4.71 2.74
CA GLY A 33 -28.67 -4.26 4.10
C GLY A 33 -28.42 -5.42 5.06
N GLY A 34 -27.58 -5.16 6.08
CA GLY A 34 -27.40 -6.04 7.22
C GLY A 34 -26.72 -7.38 6.89
N VAL A 35 -27.24 -8.46 7.47
CA VAL A 35 -26.61 -9.80 7.41
C VAL A 35 -26.61 -10.39 5.99
N ILE A 36 -27.57 -9.99 5.14
CA ILE A 36 -27.70 -10.50 3.77
C ILE A 36 -26.45 -10.18 2.94
N THR A 37 -25.84 -9.03 3.16
CA THR A 37 -24.61 -8.60 2.46
C THR A 37 -23.42 -9.53 2.75
N TYR A 38 -23.30 -10.03 3.99
CA TYR A 38 -22.25 -10.98 4.37
C TYR A 38 -22.43 -12.34 3.66
N TYR A 39 -23.66 -12.82 3.56
CA TYR A 39 -23.95 -14.06 2.83
C TYR A 39 -23.72 -13.91 1.33
N ALA A 40 -24.17 -12.79 0.73
CA ALA A 40 -23.98 -12.52 -0.68
C ALA A 40 -22.49 -12.51 -1.06
N HIS A 41 -21.66 -11.79 -0.29
CA HIS A 41 -20.19 -11.82 -0.43
C HIS A 41 -19.65 -13.24 -0.39
N SER A 42 -20.01 -13.99 0.67
CA SER A 42 -19.47 -15.34 0.89
C SER A 42 -19.85 -16.30 -0.25
N VAL A 43 -21.08 -16.22 -0.73
CA VAL A 43 -21.56 -17.06 -1.85
C VAL A 43 -20.82 -16.72 -3.14
N LEU A 44 -20.65 -15.42 -3.47
CA LEU A 44 -19.94 -15.01 -4.68
C LEU A 44 -18.50 -15.53 -4.68
N TRP A 45 -17.77 -15.36 -3.58
CA TRP A 45 -16.38 -15.81 -3.47
C TRP A 45 -16.23 -17.35 -3.40
N ILE A 46 -17.19 -18.07 -2.80
CA ILE A 46 -17.22 -19.54 -2.84
C ILE A 46 -17.46 -20.04 -4.27
N LEU A 47 -18.45 -19.49 -4.97
CA LEU A 47 -18.73 -19.85 -6.37
C LEU A 47 -17.53 -19.55 -7.28
N PHE A 48 -16.88 -18.41 -7.07
CA PHE A 48 -15.65 -18.05 -7.77
C PHE A 48 -14.51 -19.03 -7.47
N SER A 49 -14.32 -19.42 -6.21
CA SER A 49 -13.32 -20.42 -5.82
C SER A 49 -13.55 -21.77 -6.49
N ILE A 50 -14.81 -22.25 -6.51
CA ILE A 50 -15.19 -23.50 -7.20
C ILE A 50 -14.92 -23.38 -8.71
N MET A 51 -15.24 -22.24 -9.31
CA MET A 51 -14.97 -21.95 -10.71
C MET A 51 -13.46 -22.04 -11.01
N ILE A 52 -12.62 -21.36 -10.23
CA ILE A 52 -11.15 -21.39 -10.42
C ILE A 52 -10.58 -22.79 -10.22
N LEU A 53 -11.03 -23.54 -9.22
CA LEU A 53 -10.57 -24.91 -9.00
C LEU A 53 -10.89 -25.80 -10.22
N ARG A 54 -12.13 -25.75 -10.72
CA ARG A 54 -12.53 -26.52 -11.91
C ARG A 54 -11.66 -26.22 -13.13
N PHE A 55 -11.24 -24.96 -13.32
CA PHE A 55 -10.35 -24.61 -14.43
C PHE A 55 -8.89 -24.98 -14.15
N SER A 56 -8.40 -24.76 -12.94
CA SER A 56 -7.00 -25.00 -12.58
C SER A 56 -6.61 -26.48 -12.72
N PHE A 57 -7.52 -27.41 -12.37
CA PHE A 57 -7.30 -28.84 -12.56
C PHE A 57 -7.25 -29.30 -14.03
N VAL A 58 -7.73 -28.48 -14.97
CA VAL A 58 -7.79 -28.82 -16.40
C VAL A 58 -6.58 -28.26 -17.17
N GLU A 59 -5.90 -27.26 -16.62
CA GLU A 59 -5.10 -26.33 -17.42
C GLU A 59 -3.73 -25.92 -16.85
N VAL A 60 -3.39 -26.23 -15.59
CA VAL A 60 -2.11 -25.79 -15.00
C VAL A 60 -1.03 -26.86 -15.22
N ASP A 61 -0.06 -26.57 -16.09
CA ASP A 61 1.05 -27.48 -16.40
C ASP A 61 2.06 -27.64 -15.25
N ARG A 62 2.20 -26.64 -14.37
CA ARG A 62 2.94 -26.79 -13.11
C ARG A 62 2.06 -27.55 -12.13
N LYS A 63 2.39 -28.82 -11.86
CA LYS A 63 1.86 -29.52 -10.69
C LYS A 63 2.11 -28.65 -9.47
N TRP A 64 1.06 -28.35 -8.71
CA TRP A 64 1.21 -27.72 -7.41
C TRP A 64 2.05 -28.64 -6.54
N GLU A 65 3.32 -28.31 -6.37
CA GLU A 65 4.21 -29.08 -5.50
C GLU A 65 3.89 -28.68 -4.06
N PHE A 66 3.13 -29.55 -3.40
CA PHE A 66 2.80 -29.37 -2.00
C PHE A 66 3.91 -29.96 -1.14
N SER A 67 4.98 -29.20 -0.93
CA SER A 67 5.96 -29.59 0.09
C SER A 67 5.37 -29.29 1.48
N SER A 68 5.22 -30.33 2.31
CA SER A 68 4.73 -30.18 3.68
C SER A 68 5.63 -29.27 4.53
N SER A 69 6.91 -29.13 4.17
CA SER A 69 7.91 -28.36 4.91
C SER A 69 7.76 -26.84 4.75
N PHE A 70 7.14 -26.38 3.66
CA PHE A 70 7.05 -24.94 3.37
C PHE A 70 5.82 -24.26 3.99
N ILE A 71 4.79 -25.03 4.34
CA ILE A 71 3.59 -24.51 5.02
C ILE A 71 3.97 -23.91 6.41
N PRO A 72 4.73 -24.60 7.28
CA PRO A 72 5.21 -24.01 8.53
C PRO A 72 6.04 -22.74 8.33
N LEU A 73 6.88 -22.69 7.29
CA LEU A 73 7.65 -21.48 6.98
C LEU A 73 6.74 -20.29 6.64
N ALA A 74 5.76 -20.49 5.77
CA ALA A 74 4.80 -19.45 5.41
C ALA A 74 3.98 -18.97 6.62
N MET A 75 3.55 -19.88 7.49
CA MET A 75 2.90 -19.53 8.76
C MET A 75 3.84 -18.75 9.67
N MET A 76 5.11 -19.15 9.79
CA MET A 76 6.10 -18.46 10.63
C MET A 76 6.38 -17.05 10.12
N ILE A 77 6.48 -16.85 8.81
CA ILE A 77 6.59 -15.52 8.19
C ILE A 77 5.36 -14.68 8.55
N GLY A 78 4.15 -15.25 8.42
CA GLY A 78 2.90 -14.58 8.80
C GLY A 78 2.86 -14.21 10.28
N ILE A 79 3.24 -15.12 11.18
CA ILE A 79 3.30 -14.90 12.63
C ILE A 79 4.29 -13.78 12.93
N SER A 80 5.50 -13.83 12.34
CA SER A 80 6.55 -12.83 12.56
C SER A 80 6.09 -11.44 12.12
N GLN A 81 5.42 -11.35 10.97
CA GLN A 81 4.84 -10.10 10.49
C GLN A 81 3.72 -9.59 11.40
N THR A 82 2.82 -10.46 11.86
CA THR A 82 1.80 -10.10 12.85
C THR A 82 2.44 -9.62 14.15
N SER A 83 3.51 -10.26 14.63
CA SER A 83 4.24 -9.82 15.82
C SER A 83 4.87 -8.43 15.64
N LEU A 84 5.48 -8.16 14.48
CA LEU A 84 6.01 -6.83 14.15
C LEU A 84 4.89 -5.78 14.08
N TRP A 85 3.73 -6.15 13.53
CA TRP A 85 2.56 -5.29 13.52
C TRP A 85 2.04 -4.99 14.94
N ILE A 86 1.96 -6.00 15.81
CA ILE A 86 1.63 -5.81 17.24
C ILE A 86 2.63 -4.87 17.92
N PHE A 87 3.92 -5.07 17.67
CA PHE A 87 4.98 -4.21 18.21
C PHE A 87 4.82 -2.75 17.78
N SER A 88 4.36 -2.50 16.55
CA SER A 88 4.08 -1.14 16.09
C SER A 88 3.05 -0.42 16.98
N GLY A 89 2.03 -1.13 17.48
CA GLY A 89 1.02 -0.60 18.40
C GLY A 89 1.58 -0.30 19.80
N VAL A 90 2.60 -1.04 20.24
CA VAL A 90 3.33 -0.74 21.50
C VAL A 90 4.10 0.58 21.38
N VAL A 91 4.66 0.85 20.20
CA VAL A 91 5.41 2.10 19.93
C VAL A 91 4.46 3.30 19.81
N THR A 92 3.22 3.10 19.36
CA THR A 92 2.26 4.18 19.10
C THR A 92 1.01 4.10 20.01
N SER A 93 0.06 3.25 19.65
CA SER A 93 -1.26 3.13 20.25
C SER A 93 -1.97 1.86 19.77
N PHE A 94 -2.95 1.42 20.55
CA PHE A 94 -3.89 0.37 20.20
C PHE A 94 -5.30 0.92 20.08
N GLY A 95 -6.06 0.38 19.12
CA GLY A 95 -7.47 0.69 18.88
C GLY A 95 -8.37 -0.54 19.10
N LYS A 96 -9.67 -0.29 19.21
CA LYS A 96 -10.66 -1.37 19.20
C LYS A 96 -10.85 -1.85 17.77
N SER A 97 -10.99 -3.17 17.62
CA SER A 97 -11.35 -3.76 16.34
C SER A 97 -12.75 -3.28 15.89
N PRO A 98 -12.96 -3.04 14.58
CA PRO A 98 -14.26 -2.63 14.04
C PRO A 98 -15.30 -3.76 14.05
N TYR A 99 -14.88 -5.00 14.35
CA TYR A 99 -15.73 -6.18 14.30
C TYR A 99 -16.41 -6.48 15.64
N ALA A 100 -17.57 -7.15 15.57
CA ALA A 100 -18.24 -7.67 16.75
C ALA A 100 -17.66 -9.04 17.15
N PHE A 101 -17.51 -9.26 18.47
CA PHE A 101 -16.90 -10.47 19.06
C PHE A 101 -17.89 -11.38 19.79
N THR A 102 -19.19 -11.31 19.43
CA THR A 102 -20.14 -12.33 19.87
C THR A 102 -19.87 -13.65 19.14
N PRO A 103 -20.15 -14.83 19.72
CA PRO A 103 -19.88 -16.12 19.05
C PRO A 103 -20.48 -16.21 17.65
N GLN A 104 -21.69 -15.65 17.47
CA GLN A 104 -22.36 -15.59 16.18
C GLN A 104 -21.65 -14.63 15.20
N ALA A 105 -21.21 -13.46 15.65
CA ALA A 105 -20.47 -12.52 14.80
C ALA A 105 -19.11 -13.09 14.37
N ILE A 106 -18.40 -13.78 15.27
CA ILE A 106 -17.14 -14.46 14.95
C ILE A 106 -17.37 -15.51 13.86
N ALA A 107 -18.44 -16.31 13.95
CA ALA A 107 -18.77 -17.29 12.92
C ALA A 107 -19.05 -16.64 11.55
N PHE A 108 -19.80 -15.53 11.53
CA PHE A 108 -20.06 -14.79 10.29
C PHE A 108 -18.81 -14.17 9.68
N ASN A 109 -17.99 -13.51 10.51
CA ASN A 109 -16.72 -12.94 10.09
C ASN A 109 -15.81 -14.02 9.51
N LEU A 110 -15.77 -15.19 10.14
CA LEU A 110 -14.93 -16.31 9.69
C LEU A 110 -15.34 -16.83 8.32
N ILE A 111 -16.63 -17.03 8.07
CA ILE A 111 -17.12 -17.42 6.73
C ILE A 111 -16.82 -16.32 5.70
N TYR A 112 -17.08 -15.06 6.07
CA TYR A 112 -16.86 -13.90 5.21
C TYR A 112 -15.40 -13.81 4.77
N PHE A 113 -14.44 -13.73 5.70
CA PHE A 113 -13.04 -13.55 5.33
C PHE A 113 -12.41 -14.81 4.72
N LEU A 114 -12.79 -16.02 5.16
CA LEU A 114 -12.23 -17.24 4.57
C LEU A 114 -12.65 -17.39 3.11
N SER A 115 -13.90 -17.06 2.77
CA SER A 115 -14.39 -17.18 1.40
C SER A 115 -13.60 -16.33 0.42
N SER A 116 -13.38 -15.05 0.73
CA SER A 116 -12.59 -14.13 -0.09
C SER A 116 -11.10 -14.45 -0.06
N LEU A 117 -10.55 -14.88 1.09
CA LEU A 117 -9.19 -15.39 1.17
C LEU A 117 -8.98 -16.53 0.17
N PHE A 118 -9.76 -17.61 0.25
CA PHE A 118 -9.61 -18.74 -0.68
C PHE A 118 -9.75 -18.31 -2.14
N GLY A 119 -10.73 -17.46 -2.46
CA GLY A 119 -10.95 -17.01 -3.84
C GLY A 119 -9.78 -16.21 -4.42
N VAL A 120 -9.22 -15.28 -3.65
CA VAL A 120 -8.08 -14.45 -4.08
C VAL A 120 -6.82 -15.29 -4.20
N GLU A 121 -6.56 -16.19 -3.24
CA GLU A 121 -5.37 -17.03 -3.23
C GLU A 121 -5.38 -18.08 -4.36
N LEU A 122 -6.55 -18.66 -4.66
CA LEU A 122 -6.71 -19.57 -5.79
C LEU A 122 -6.57 -18.84 -7.12
N LEU A 123 -7.13 -17.63 -7.26
CA LEU A 123 -6.93 -16.80 -8.44
C LEU A 123 -5.45 -16.49 -8.64
N ARG A 124 -4.74 -16.12 -7.56
CA ARG A 124 -3.30 -15.87 -7.60
C ARG A 124 -2.52 -17.07 -8.11
N ALA A 125 -2.81 -18.26 -7.60
CA ALA A 125 -2.21 -19.51 -8.08
C ALA A 125 -2.50 -19.80 -9.54
N TYR A 126 -3.73 -19.59 -9.99
CA TYR A 126 -4.10 -19.75 -11.39
C TYR A 126 -3.35 -18.77 -12.31
N LEU A 127 -3.29 -17.48 -11.96
CA LEU A 127 -2.59 -16.46 -12.73
C LEU A 127 -1.09 -16.72 -12.80
N ILE A 128 -0.44 -17.04 -11.68
CA ILE A 128 1.00 -17.34 -11.66
C ILE A 128 1.28 -18.61 -12.44
N GLY A 129 0.50 -19.67 -12.28
CA GLY A 129 0.67 -20.91 -13.03
C GLY A 129 0.60 -20.70 -14.56
N LYS A 130 -0.20 -19.74 -15.03
CA LYS A 130 -0.38 -19.42 -16.45
C LYS A 130 0.62 -18.40 -17.00
N LEU A 131 0.84 -17.30 -16.28
CA LEU A 131 1.62 -16.16 -16.79
C LEU A 131 3.14 -16.33 -16.56
N SER A 132 3.54 -17.12 -15.55
CA SER A 132 4.97 -17.34 -15.25
C SER A 132 5.70 -18.12 -16.34
N GLN A 133 5.00 -18.90 -17.17
CA GLN A 133 5.58 -19.69 -18.26
C GLN A 133 6.44 -18.86 -19.23
N ASN A 134 6.08 -17.59 -19.43
CA ASN A 134 6.80 -16.69 -20.35
C ASN A 134 7.75 -15.72 -19.64
N LYS A 135 7.30 -15.10 -18.53
CA LYS A 135 8.03 -14.04 -17.81
C LYS A 135 7.67 -14.06 -16.32
N GLU A 136 8.42 -14.80 -15.50
CA GLU A 136 8.15 -14.97 -14.07
C GLU A 136 8.04 -13.63 -13.31
N THR A 137 9.00 -12.71 -13.49
CA THR A 137 9.00 -11.39 -12.83
C THR A 137 7.76 -10.56 -13.19
N LEU A 138 7.39 -10.52 -14.48
CA LEU A 138 6.23 -9.75 -14.92
C LEU A 138 4.92 -10.37 -14.41
N SER A 139 4.86 -11.70 -14.37
CA SER A 139 3.74 -12.42 -13.77
C SER A 139 3.59 -12.09 -12.28
N LEU A 140 4.68 -12.05 -11.51
CA LEU A 140 4.63 -11.68 -10.10
C LEU A 140 4.10 -10.25 -9.92
N ILE A 141 4.66 -9.27 -10.64
CA ILE A 141 4.25 -7.86 -10.53
C ILE A 141 2.78 -7.70 -10.91
N PHE A 142 2.37 -8.25 -12.06
CA PHE A 142 1.01 -8.15 -12.55
C PHE A 142 0.02 -8.78 -11.56
N THR A 143 0.25 -10.02 -11.13
CA THR A 143 -0.66 -10.71 -10.21
C THR A 143 -0.74 -10.01 -8.86
N SER A 144 0.38 -9.54 -8.32
CA SER A 144 0.42 -8.83 -7.03
C SER A 144 -0.33 -7.51 -7.11
N LEU A 145 -0.15 -6.75 -8.19
CA LEU A 145 -0.86 -5.51 -8.42
C LEU A 145 -2.37 -5.76 -8.58
N PHE A 146 -2.74 -6.78 -9.36
CA PHE A 146 -4.14 -7.15 -9.56
C PHE A 146 -4.82 -7.54 -8.24
N CYS A 147 -4.21 -8.45 -7.47
CA CYS A 147 -4.72 -8.86 -6.16
C CYS A 147 -4.80 -7.67 -5.18
N THR A 148 -3.85 -6.74 -5.24
CA THR A 148 -3.88 -5.52 -4.43
C THR A 148 -5.09 -4.66 -4.80
N LEU A 149 -5.34 -4.42 -6.09
CA LEU A 149 -6.44 -3.58 -6.55
C LEU A 149 -7.82 -4.15 -6.20
N ILE A 150 -8.05 -5.46 -6.34
CA ILE A 150 -9.33 -6.09 -6.00
C ILE A 150 -9.58 -6.19 -4.49
N LEU A 151 -8.54 -6.02 -3.67
CA LEU A 151 -8.66 -5.98 -2.20
C LEU A 151 -8.71 -4.54 -1.67
N PHE A 152 -8.36 -3.54 -2.48
CA PHE A 152 -8.26 -2.16 -2.05
C PHE A 152 -9.64 -1.49 -2.07
N PRO A 153 -10.11 -0.84 -0.98
CA PRO A 153 -11.40 -0.16 -0.98
C PRO A 153 -11.44 0.94 -2.06
N PRO A 154 -12.49 1.03 -2.91
CA PRO A 154 -12.52 2.00 -4.00
C PRO A 154 -12.49 3.45 -3.50
N ALA A 155 -13.14 3.74 -2.36
CA ALA A 155 -13.09 5.07 -1.75
C ALA A 155 -11.65 5.48 -1.40
N ARG A 156 -10.86 4.54 -0.87
CA ARG A 156 -9.43 4.78 -0.59
C ARG A 156 -8.60 4.87 -1.87
N LEU A 157 -8.93 4.06 -2.88
CA LEU A 157 -8.29 4.15 -4.19
C LEU A 157 -8.49 5.54 -4.80
N LEU A 158 -9.72 6.07 -4.76
CA LEU A 158 -10.04 7.40 -5.25
C LEU A 158 -9.30 8.50 -4.47
N SER A 159 -9.14 8.35 -3.16
CA SER A 159 -8.39 9.30 -2.34
C SER A 159 -6.88 9.29 -2.56
N LEU A 160 -6.30 8.25 -3.19
CA LEU A 160 -4.90 8.30 -3.64
C LEU A 160 -4.70 9.40 -4.68
N PHE A 161 -5.75 9.82 -5.36
CA PHE A 161 -5.64 10.75 -6.46
C PHE A 161 -5.86 12.21 -6.06
N THR A 162 -6.08 12.50 -4.77
CA THR A 162 -6.20 13.87 -4.24
C THR A 162 -4.89 14.37 -3.60
N LEU A 163 -4.55 15.65 -3.79
CA LEU A 163 -3.28 16.27 -3.39
C LEU A 163 -3.00 16.19 -1.89
N SER A 164 -4.04 16.27 -1.07
CA SER A 164 -3.96 16.31 0.40
C SER A 164 -3.74 14.94 1.04
N GLY A 165 -4.18 13.84 0.39
CA GLY A 165 -4.12 12.49 0.95
C GLY A 165 -3.11 11.54 0.30
N TYR A 166 -2.56 11.88 -0.87
CA TYR A 166 -1.73 10.96 -1.65
C TYR A 166 -0.55 10.33 -0.90
N PRO A 167 0.36 11.08 -0.24
CA PRO A 167 1.54 10.48 0.38
C PRO A 167 1.16 9.54 1.52
N GLU A 168 0.18 9.94 2.33
CA GLU A 168 -0.26 9.18 3.50
C GLU A 168 -0.91 7.86 3.08
N ILE A 169 -1.91 7.89 2.20
CA ILE A 169 -2.68 6.70 1.82
C ILE A 169 -1.84 5.76 0.93
N PHE A 170 -1.01 6.31 0.04
CA PHE A 170 -0.15 5.49 -0.81
C PHE A 170 0.88 4.73 0.03
N CYS A 171 1.55 5.44 0.94
CA CYS A 171 2.61 4.87 1.76
C CYS A 171 2.06 3.95 2.85
N SER A 172 0.93 4.29 3.48
CA SER A 172 0.41 3.55 4.63
C SER A 172 -0.60 2.45 4.28
N ASP A 173 -1.30 2.53 3.14
CA ASP A 173 -2.29 1.53 2.76
C ASP A 173 -1.86 0.74 1.52
N PHE A 174 -1.64 1.43 0.40
CA PHE A 174 -1.44 0.77 -0.90
C PHE A 174 -0.14 -0.03 -0.93
N LEU A 175 0.97 0.59 -0.56
CA LEU A 175 2.29 0.00 -0.70
C LEU A 175 2.53 -1.19 0.27
N PRO A 176 2.11 -1.14 1.55
CA PRO A 176 2.06 -2.32 2.41
C PRO A 176 1.24 -3.46 1.83
N THR A 177 0.03 -3.17 1.34
CA THR A 177 -0.86 -4.19 0.76
C THR A 177 -0.23 -4.81 -0.49
N PHE A 178 0.44 -4.00 -1.31
CA PHE A 178 1.20 -4.48 -2.47
C PHE A 178 2.38 -5.36 -2.06
N ALA A 179 3.14 -4.97 -1.03
CA ALA A 179 4.26 -5.76 -0.52
C ALA A 179 3.80 -7.13 0.03
N GLU A 180 2.70 -7.17 0.77
CA GLU A 180 2.08 -8.43 1.23
C GLU A 180 1.64 -9.31 0.05
N ASN A 181 1.00 -8.74 -0.96
CA ASN A 181 0.56 -9.49 -2.15
C ASN A 181 1.73 -9.94 -3.03
N LEU A 182 2.84 -9.19 -3.04
CA LEU A 182 4.07 -9.57 -3.72
C LEU A 182 4.74 -10.77 -3.06
N LEU A 183 4.88 -10.74 -1.74
CA LEU A 183 5.35 -11.89 -0.98
C LEU A 183 4.43 -13.10 -1.19
N ALA A 184 3.12 -12.92 -1.07
CA ALA A 184 2.20 -14.03 -1.22
C ALA A 184 2.21 -14.62 -2.65
N SER A 185 2.40 -13.78 -3.67
CA SER A 185 2.64 -14.23 -5.07
C SER A 185 3.96 -14.98 -5.21
N TYR A 186 5.01 -14.52 -4.54
CA TYR A 186 6.28 -15.24 -4.53
C TYR A 186 6.14 -16.62 -3.87
N LEU A 187 5.44 -16.74 -2.73
CA LEU A 187 5.18 -18.02 -2.07
C LEU A 187 4.39 -18.98 -2.98
N VAL A 188 3.43 -18.48 -3.76
CA VAL A 188 2.73 -19.28 -4.78
C VAL A 188 3.67 -19.77 -5.87
N LEU A 189 4.56 -18.90 -6.37
CA LEU A 189 5.53 -19.27 -7.40
C LEU A 189 6.44 -20.41 -6.92
N LEU A 190 6.80 -20.40 -5.62
CA LEU A 190 7.66 -21.39 -4.99
C LEU A 190 6.95 -22.72 -4.71
N GLN A 191 5.76 -22.72 -4.09
CA GLN A 191 5.11 -23.94 -3.57
C GLN A 191 3.58 -23.99 -3.72
N GLY A 192 3.00 -23.11 -4.55
CA GLY A 192 1.57 -23.11 -4.85
C GLY A 192 0.66 -22.45 -3.80
N PRO A 193 -0.67 -22.58 -3.95
CA PRO A 193 -1.66 -21.77 -3.23
C PRO A 193 -1.67 -22.00 -1.71
N ILE A 194 -1.32 -23.19 -1.23
CA ILE A 194 -1.40 -23.48 0.22
C ILE A 194 -0.39 -22.63 0.99
N ALA A 195 0.79 -22.35 0.42
CA ALA A 195 1.79 -21.50 1.05
C ALA A 195 1.28 -20.07 1.22
N SER A 196 0.62 -19.51 0.20
CA SER A 196 0.10 -18.16 0.27
C SER A 196 -1.16 -18.05 1.15
N ILE A 197 -2.02 -19.08 1.14
CA ILE A 197 -3.15 -19.22 2.08
C ILE A 197 -2.64 -19.28 3.53
N ALA A 198 -1.57 -20.04 3.80
CA ALA A 198 -0.99 -20.14 5.13
C ALA A 198 -0.46 -18.78 5.61
N TYR A 199 0.31 -18.08 4.77
CA TYR A 199 0.83 -16.74 5.09
C TYR A 199 -0.30 -15.71 5.28
N ARG A 200 -1.14 -15.51 4.26
CA ARG A 200 -2.21 -14.49 4.27
C ARG A 200 -3.29 -14.82 5.29
N GLY A 201 -3.61 -16.11 5.45
CA GLY A 201 -4.55 -16.58 6.47
C GLY A 201 -4.09 -16.23 7.87
N THR A 202 -2.80 -16.38 8.19
CA THR A 202 -2.26 -15.94 9.49
C THR A 202 -2.44 -14.44 9.73
N LEU A 203 -2.19 -13.61 8.71
CA LEU A 203 -2.36 -12.15 8.81
C LEU A 203 -3.83 -11.75 8.98
N GLU A 204 -4.71 -12.31 8.17
CA GLU A 204 -6.14 -11.98 8.18
C GLU A 204 -6.83 -12.52 9.44
N MET A 205 -6.49 -13.73 9.90
CA MET A 205 -7.02 -14.25 11.18
C MET A 205 -6.73 -13.30 12.34
N PHE A 206 -5.54 -12.70 12.39
CA PHE A 206 -5.24 -11.70 13.42
C PHE A 206 -6.18 -10.48 13.33
N LYS A 207 -6.36 -9.91 12.13
CA LYS A 207 -7.23 -8.73 11.93
C LYS A 207 -8.69 -9.00 12.29
N TRP A 208 -9.19 -10.19 11.96
CA TRP A 208 -10.61 -10.53 12.09
C TRP A 208 -10.99 -11.13 13.46
N LEU A 209 -10.05 -11.77 14.16
CA LEU A 209 -10.35 -12.51 15.41
C LEU A 209 -9.87 -11.82 16.69
N PHE A 210 -9.09 -10.73 16.59
CA PHE A 210 -8.59 -10.04 17.77
C PHE A 210 -9.40 -8.75 18.07
N PRO A 211 -9.87 -8.56 19.32
CA PRO A 211 -10.69 -7.41 19.71
C PRO A 211 -9.92 -6.09 19.82
N ILE A 212 -8.60 -6.18 19.96
CA ILE A 212 -7.70 -5.03 20.08
C ILE A 212 -6.67 -5.16 18.97
N LEU A 213 -6.55 -4.11 18.17
CA LEU A 213 -5.63 -4.06 17.03
C LEU A 213 -4.65 -2.90 17.20
N PRO A 214 -3.41 -3.02 16.70
CA PRO A 214 -2.49 -1.88 16.60
C PRO A 214 -3.11 -0.76 15.76
N ASP A 215 -3.01 0.46 16.25
CA ASP A 215 -3.42 1.67 15.53
C ASP A 215 -2.21 2.61 15.38
N PRO A 216 -1.22 2.23 14.54
CA PRO A 216 -0.04 3.04 14.32
C PRO A 216 -0.31 4.25 13.45
N THR A 217 0.43 5.32 13.76
CA THR A 217 0.52 6.50 12.89
C THR A 217 0.89 6.06 11.46
N TRP A 218 0.40 6.78 10.45
CA TRP A 218 0.63 6.42 9.05
C TRP A 218 2.11 6.18 8.67
N PRO A 219 3.12 6.89 9.22
CA PRO A 219 4.52 6.61 8.90
C PRO A 219 4.98 5.26 9.46
N VAL A 220 4.58 4.94 10.68
CA VAL A 220 4.88 3.65 11.33
C VAL A 220 4.16 2.51 10.59
N LYS A 221 2.91 2.74 10.18
CA LYS A 221 2.15 1.80 9.35
C LYS A 221 2.85 1.50 8.03
N SER A 222 3.33 2.54 7.35
CA SER A 222 4.08 2.41 6.11
C SER A 222 5.37 1.60 6.29
N LEU A 223 6.14 1.92 7.34
CA LEU A 223 7.38 1.25 7.66
C LEU A 223 7.18 -0.25 7.91
N PHE A 224 6.42 -0.59 8.94
CA PHE A 224 6.26 -2.00 9.33
C PHE A 224 5.49 -2.80 8.27
N GLY A 225 4.55 -2.14 7.59
CA GLY A 225 3.75 -2.73 6.53
C GLY A 225 4.53 -3.17 5.30
N VAL A 226 5.70 -2.57 5.02
CA VAL A 226 6.57 -3.00 3.91
C VAL A 226 7.81 -3.75 4.39
N LEU A 227 8.39 -3.36 5.52
CA LEU A 227 9.54 -4.04 6.11
C LEU A 227 9.22 -5.52 6.39
N ALA A 228 8.05 -5.80 6.98
CA ALA A 228 7.73 -7.17 7.38
C ALA A 228 7.54 -8.13 6.19
N PRO A 229 6.74 -7.81 5.13
CA PRO A 229 6.69 -8.64 3.92
C PRO A 229 8.04 -8.74 3.20
N THR A 230 8.85 -7.68 3.24
CA THR A 230 10.18 -7.68 2.65
C THR A 230 11.11 -8.68 3.36
N LEU A 231 11.13 -8.68 4.69
CA LEU A 231 11.88 -9.69 5.46
C LEU A 231 11.34 -11.10 5.20
N GLY A 232 10.01 -11.26 5.10
CA GLY A 232 9.39 -12.53 4.74
C GLY A 232 9.83 -13.03 3.36
N PHE A 233 9.95 -12.14 2.37
CA PHE A 233 10.47 -12.46 1.05
C PHE A 233 11.91 -12.97 1.13
N LEU A 234 12.78 -12.25 1.86
CA LEU A 234 14.17 -12.65 2.05
C LEU A 234 14.31 -14.01 2.74
N ILE A 235 13.52 -14.25 3.78
CA ILE A 235 13.51 -15.53 4.49
C ILE A 235 13.09 -16.68 3.56
N ALA A 236 12.02 -16.48 2.78
CA ALA A 236 11.54 -17.48 1.83
C ALA A 236 12.58 -17.78 0.74
N ASP A 237 13.23 -16.74 0.21
CA ASP A 237 14.25 -16.85 -0.82
C ASP A 237 15.52 -17.55 -0.33
N VAL A 238 16.01 -17.20 0.88
CA VAL A 238 17.16 -17.87 1.51
C VAL A 238 16.87 -19.34 1.78
N TYR A 239 15.68 -19.67 2.28
CA TYR A 239 15.28 -21.06 2.53
C TYR A 239 15.26 -21.88 1.23
N MET A 240 14.71 -21.32 0.14
CA MET A 240 14.71 -21.98 -1.16
C MET A 240 16.13 -22.13 -1.73
N GLY A 241 16.96 -21.10 -1.63
CA GLY A 241 18.36 -21.16 -2.05
C GLY A 241 19.16 -22.23 -1.31
N GLN A 242 18.85 -22.51 -0.04
CA GLN A 242 19.44 -23.63 0.70
C GLN A 242 18.95 -24.99 0.18
N GLU A 243 17.64 -25.16 -0.04
CA GLU A 243 17.10 -26.40 -0.62
C GLU A 243 17.63 -26.67 -2.05
N GLU A 244 17.73 -25.63 -2.88
CA GLU A 244 18.27 -25.72 -4.23
C GLU A 244 19.77 -25.96 -4.22
N SER A 245 20.55 -25.30 -3.36
CA SER A 245 21.99 -25.57 -3.21
C SER A 245 22.27 -27.00 -2.76
N LEU A 246 21.35 -27.62 -2.02
CA LEU A 246 21.43 -29.04 -1.65
C LEU A 246 21.07 -29.97 -2.83
N LYS A 247 20.37 -29.48 -3.87
CA LYS A 247 19.84 -30.26 -4.99
C LYS A 247 20.50 -29.99 -6.36
N ARG A 248 21.03 -28.78 -6.67
CA ARG A 248 21.71 -28.41 -7.94
C ARG A 248 22.71 -27.23 -7.78
N LYS A 249 23.79 -27.25 -8.58
CA LYS A 249 24.83 -26.19 -8.73
C LYS A 249 24.37 -25.04 -9.64
N GLY A 250 23.35 -24.27 -9.24
CA GLY A 250 22.94 -23.05 -9.93
C GLY A 250 23.26 -21.80 -9.09
N GLU A 251 23.57 -20.67 -9.74
CA GLU A 251 23.71 -19.39 -9.03
C GLU A 251 22.34 -18.92 -8.51
N PRO A 252 22.22 -18.57 -7.22
CA PRO A 252 20.94 -18.18 -6.64
C PRO A 252 20.51 -16.79 -7.14
N THR A 253 19.27 -16.70 -7.62
CA THR A 253 18.61 -15.47 -8.12
C THR A 253 18.35 -14.42 -7.00
N THR A 254 18.78 -14.71 -5.77
CA THR A 254 18.62 -13.98 -4.50
C THR A 254 19.07 -12.52 -4.53
N GLN A 255 20.10 -12.16 -5.29
CA GLN A 255 20.65 -10.81 -5.26
C GLN A 255 19.70 -9.76 -5.86
N LYS A 256 19.00 -10.08 -6.96
CA LYS A 256 18.18 -9.08 -7.68
C LYS A 256 16.99 -8.59 -6.85
N TRP A 257 16.32 -9.49 -6.13
CA TRP A 257 15.13 -9.15 -5.36
C TRP A 257 15.45 -8.48 -4.02
N LEU A 258 16.59 -8.81 -3.41
CA LEU A 258 17.11 -8.09 -2.25
C LEU A 258 17.31 -6.59 -2.56
N TYR A 259 17.86 -6.25 -3.72
CA TYR A 259 18.00 -4.85 -4.13
C TYR A 259 16.64 -4.15 -4.33
N VAL A 260 15.65 -4.82 -4.92
CA VAL A 260 14.31 -4.25 -5.10
C VAL A 260 13.64 -3.97 -3.75
N ALA A 261 13.70 -4.93 -2.83
CA ALA A 261 13.23 -4.82 -1.46
C ALA A 261 13.87 -3.64 -0.70
N ILE A 262 15.19 -3.50 -0.80
CA ILE A 262 15.94 -2.39 -0.20
C ILE A 262 15.52 -1.05 -0.82
N VAL A 263 15.40 -0.96 -2.15
CA VAL A 263 15.00 0.26 -2.85
C VAL A 263 13.58 0.68 -2.48
N LEU A 264 12.62 -0.25 -2.40
CA LEU A 264 11.25 0.03 -1.97
C LEU A 264 11.22 0.51 -0.52
N THR A 265 11.98 -0.14 0.37
CA THR A 265 12.10 0.26 1.77
C THR A 265 12.69 1.67 1.90
N ILE A 266 13.79 1.97 1.19
CA ILE A 266 14.40 3.31 1.18
C ILE A 266 13.44 4.36 0.60
N GLY A 267 12.73 4.04 -0.49
CA GLY A 267 11.74 4.93 -1.10
C GLY A 267 10.62 5.31 -0.12
N ILE A 268 10.21 4.37 0.74
CA ILE A 268 9.23 4.61 1.79
C ILE A 268 9.77 5.52 2.88
N TYR A 269 10.97 5.23 3.37
CA TYR A 269 11.64 6.07 4.36
C TYR A 269 11.81 7.52 3.86
N PHE A 270 12.04 7.69 2.56
CA PHE A 270 12.13 9.00 1.90
C PHE A 270 10.76 9.67 1.72
N SER A 271 9.70 8.92 1.41
CA SER A 271 8.36 9.49 1.23
C SER A 271 7.64 9.81 2.54
N THR A 272 7.98 9.10 3.63
CA THR A 272 7.27 9.20 4.92
C THR A 272 7.80 10.29 5.85
N GLY A 273 8.94 10.92 5.53
CA GLY A 273 9.56 11.88 6.45
C GLY A 273 10.22 11.25 7.67
N LEU A 274 10.27 9.91 7.78
CA LEU A 274 10.89 9.22 8.92
C LEU A 274 12.40 9.50 9.02
N LEU A 275 13.05 9.73 7.88
CA LEU A 275 14.46 10.18 7.82
C LEU A 275 14.60 11.68 8.10
N GLY A 276 13.50 12.37 8.42
CA GLY A 276 13.43 13.81 8.47
C GLY A 276 13.49 14.45 7.07
N ILE A 277 13.19 13.72 5.99
CA ILE A 277 13.21 14.24 4.61
C ILE A 277 11.87 13.90 3.95
N TYR A 278 11.16 14.87 3.37
CA TYR A 278 9.88 14.64 2.72
C TYR A 278 9.63 15.58 1.53
N PRO A 279 9.05 15.07 0.42
CA PRO A 279 8.77 15.85 -0.78
C PRO A 279 7.47 16.66 -0.68
N VAL A 280 7.47 17.88 -1.21
CA VAL A 280 6.31 18.79 -1.27
C VAL A 280 6.15 19.31 -2.68
N VAL A 281 4.95 19.16 -3.26
CA VAL A 281 4.64 19.70 -4.58
C VAL A 281 4.30 21.18 -4.47
N ILE A 282 4.96 22.00 -5.28
CA ILE A 282 4.79 23.45 -5.27
C ILE A 282 3.61 23.81 -6.17
N ILE A 283 2.56 24.33 -5.55
CA ILE A 283 1.28 24.66 -6.21
C ILE A 283 1.06 26.17 -6.37
N SER A 284 1.92 27.01 -5.80
CA SER A 284 1.82 28.46 -5.86
C SER A 284 3.07 29.10 -6.43
N GLY A 285 2.93 30.27 -7.06
CA GLY A 285 4.03 31.03 -7.66
C GLY A 285 4.74 31.99 -6.72
N SER A 286 4.51 31.95 -5.40
CA SER A 286 5.06 32.93 -4.45
C SER A 286 6.58 32.87 -4.31
N MET A 287 7.19 31.74 -4.67
CA MET A 287 8.64 31.51 -4.60
C MET A 287 9.36 31.73 -5.93
N ARG A 288 8.70 32.27 -6.96
CA ARG A 288 9.36 32.62 -8.21
C ARG A 288 10.36 33.77 -8.02
N PRO A 289 11.52 33.76 -8.71
CA PRO A 289 11.96 32.78 -9.71
C PRO A 289 12.70 31.57 -9.12
N THR A 290 12.84 31.46 -7.80
CA THR A 290 13.65 30.42 -7.14
C THR A 290 13.02 29.03 -7.23
N ILE A 291 11.70 28.94 -7.12
CA ILE A 291 10.95 27.68 -7.17
C ILE A 291 9.69 27.90 -8.01
N ASP A 292 9.46 27.03 -8.99
CA ASP A 292 8.34 27.14 -9.91
C ASP A 292 7.16 26.24 -9.53
N VAL A 293 5.98 26.61 -10.02
CA VAL A 293 4.78 25.76 -9.92
C VAL A 293 5.02 24.46 -10.68
N GLY A 294 4.71 23.33 -10.02
CA GLY A 294 4.93 21.98 -10.52
C GLY A 294 6.32 21.42 -10.22
N ASP A 295 7.15 22.14 -9.47
CA ASP A 295 8.37 21.57 -8.90
C ASP A 295 8.07 20.74 -7.63
N ILE A 296 8.99 19.84 -7.29
CA ILE A 296 8.99 19.15 -6.00
C ILE A 296 10.11 19.71 -5.14
N ALA A 297 9.74 20.32 -4.01
CA ALA A 297 10.67 20.74 -2.97
C ALA A 297 10.93 19.60 -2.00
N ILE A 298 12.20 19.26 -1.77
CA ILE A 298 12.60 18.30 -0.75
C ILE A 298 12.87 19.05 0.55
N ILE A 299 12.03 18.82 1.56
CA ILE A 299 12.09 19.49 2.86
C ILE A 299 12.75 18.57 3.88
N VAL A 300 13.70 19.11 4.64
CA VAL A 300 14.42 18.41 5.69
C VAL A 300 14.06 18.99 7.06
N LYS A 301 13.64 18.14 7.99
CA LYS A 301 13.36 18.51 9.38
C LYS A 301 14.69 18.87 10.05
N ILE A 302 14.81 20.13 10.44
CA ILE A 302 15.96 20.64 11.19
C ILE A 302 15.49 21.30 12.50
N PRO A 303 16.30 21.25 13.56
CA PRO A 303 16.03 22.03 14.77
C PRO A 303 15.86 23.53 14.43
N PRO A 304 14.85 24.23 14.98
CA PRO A 304 14.58 25.63 14.63
C PRO A 304 15.73 26.60 14.91
N ASP A 305 16.60 26.27 15.86
CA ASP A 305 17.82 27.01 16.19
C ASP A 305 18.87 27.00 15.06
N ARG A 306 18.79 26.02 14.15
CA ARG A 306 19.67 25.91 12.98
C ARG A 306 19.13 26.60 11.72
N ILE A 307 17.98 27.26 11.82
CA ILE A 307 17.40 28.04 10.71
C ILE A 307 18.11 29.39 10.64
N GLU A 308 18.69 29.66 9.48
CA GLU A 308 19.49 30.86 9.22
C GLU A 308 18.78 31.84 8.30
N LEU A 309 19.35 33.05 8.18
CA LEU A 309 18.86 34.05 7.25
C LEU A 309 18.98 33.51 5.82
N ASN A 310 17.97 33.76 4.98
CA ASN A 310 17.83 33.28 3.60
C ASN A 310 17.48 31.80 3.44
N ASP A 311 17.35 31.03 4.52
CA ASP A 311 16.81 29.67 4.43
C ASP A 311 15.36 29.71 3.93
N ILE A 312 14.99 28.76 3.07
CA ILE A 312 13.59 28.56 2.67
C ILE A 312 13.01 27.50 3.57
N ILE A 313 11.94 27.84 4.29
CA ILE A 313 11.31 26.95 5.26
C ILE A 313 9.86 26.66 4.87
N GLN A 314 9.42 25.45 5.22
CA GLN A 314 8.03 25.09 5.20
C GLN A 314 7.44 25.27 6.59
N TYR A 315 6.28 25.94 6.68
CA TYR A 315 5.59 26.15 7.94
C TYR A 315 4.06 26.20 7.76
N PHE A 316 3.35 26.00 8.86
CA PHE A 316 1.89 26.10 8.91
C PHE A 316 1.45 27.45 9.49
N ASP A 317 0.73 28.26 8.71
CA ASP A 317 0.31 29.61 9.11
C ASP A 317 -0.96 29.64 9.99
N GLY A 318 -1.62 28.49 10.16
CA GLY A 318 -2.90 28.35 10.86
C GLY A 318 -4.02 27.88 9.93
N GLU A 319 -3.91 28.14 8.63
CA GLU A 319 -4.89 27.75 7.62
C GLU A 319 -4.28 26.79 6.59
N LYS A 320 -3.04 27.05 6.17
CA LYS A 320 -2.38 26.33 5.09
C LYS A 320 -0.88 26.19 5.34
N THR A 321 -0.29 25.28 4.58
CA THR A 321 1.15 25.09 4.58
C THR A 321 1.79 25.97 3.52
N LEU A 322 2.79 26.76 3.92
CA LEU A 322 3.52 27.70 3.06
C LEU A 322 5.00 27.31 2.99
N VAL A 323 5.65 27.68 1.89
CA VAL A 323 7.09 27.52 1.68
C VAL A 323 7.65 28.88 1.33
N HIS A 324 8.30 29.58 2.26
CA HIS A 324 8.81 30.95 2.08
C HIS A 324 10.23 31.11 2.64
N ARG A 325 10.91 32.17 2.22
CA ARG A 325 12.27 32.50 2.65
C ARG A 325 12.27 33.28 3.96
N VAL A 326 13.16 32.90 4.88
CA VAL A 326 13.45 33.66 6.09
C VAL A 326 14.22 34.92 5.73
N VAL A 327 13.60 36.08 5.93
CA VAL A 327 14.18 37.40 5.66
C VAL A 327 14.56 38.16 6.93
N GLY A 328 14.26 37.61 8.10
CA GLY A 328 14.64 38.21 9.37
C GLY A 328 14.19 37.40 10.57
N PHE A 329 14.53 37.91 11.75
CA PHE A 329 14.18 37.30 13.03
C PHE A 329 13.62 38.34 13.99
N LYS A 330 12.66 37.94 14.80
CA LYS A 330 12.11 38.77 15.88
C LYS A 330 12.24 38.01 17.20
N GLN A 331 12.91 38.61 18.18
CA GLN A 331 13.06 38.02 19.50
C GLN A 331 11.83 38.38 20.36
N ILE A 332 11.15 37.37 20.92
CA ILE A 332 10.09 37.56 21.93
C ILE A 332 10.37 36.63 23.11
N GLY A 333 10.82 37.20 24.23
CA GLY A 333 11.26 36.43 25.39
C GLY A 333 12.45 35.53 25.04
N SER A 334 12.36 34.24 25.39
CA SER A 334 13.36 33.22 25.05
C SER A 334 13.23 32.68 23.62
N ASN A 335 12.18 33.03 22.88
CA ASN A 335 11.88 32.45 21.57
C ASN A 335 12.28 33.38 20.42
N ARG A 336 12.94 32.80 19.42
CA ARG A 336 13.28 33.43 18.14
C ARG A 336 12.17 33.13 17.13
N LEU A 337 11.46 34.16 16.69
CA LEU A 337 10.45 34.07 15.64
C LEU A 337 11.07 34.35 14.28
N PHE A 338 10.54 33.73 13.23
CA PHE A 338 11.00 33.90 11.86
C PHE A 338 10.12 34.90 11.12
N ILE A 339 10.73 35.87 10.45
CA ILE A 339 10.04 36.74 9.49
C ILE A 339 10.25 36.11 8.13
N THR A 340 9.17 35.64 7.51
CA THR A 340 9.21 34.97 6.20
C THR A 340 8.67 35.87 5.10
N LYS A 341 9.06 35.57 3.86
CA LYS A 341 8.61 36.26 2.66
C LYS A 341 8.70 35.33 1.45
N GLY A 342 7.66 35.25 0.63
CA GLY A 342 7.76 34.65 -0.70
C GLY A 342 8.66 35.49 -1.61
N ASP A 343 9.56 34.86 -2.37
CA ASP A 343 10.53 35.57 -3.23
C ASP A 343 9.86 36.50 -4.26
N ALA A 344 8.66 36.16 -4.72
CA ALA A 344 7.85 36.97 -5.65
C ALA A 344 6.97 38.02 -4.93
N ASN A 345 6.86 37.97 -3.60
CA ASN A 345 6.00 38.89 -2.86
C ASN A 345 6.68 40.25 -2.68
N ASN A 346 5.90 41.32 -2.58
CA ASN A 346 6.44 42.68 -2.37
C ASN A 346 6.75 42.97 -0.90
N ALA A 347 6.00 42.38 0.03
CA ALA A 347 6.14 42.57 1.47
C ALA A 347 6.38 41.23 2.20
N PRO A 348 6.96 41.25 3.41
CA PRO A 348 7.01 40.08 4.30
C PRO A 348 5.62 39.57 4.67
N ASP A 349 5.55 38.32 5.10
CA ASP A 349 4.31 37.72 5.57
C ASP A 349 3.79 38.43 6.84
N PRO A 350 2.46 38.54 7.03
CA PRO A 350 1.89 39.41 8.07
C PRO A 350 2.21 38.97 9.50
N ALA A 351 2.30 37.66 9.72
CA ALA A 351 2.53 37.05 11.02
C ALA A 351 3.93 36.43 11.08
N PRO A 352 4.75 36.74 12.10
CA PRO A 352 5.98 36.01 12.36
C PRO A 352 5.69 34.53 12.66
N VAL A 353 6.54 33.64 12.15
CA VAL A 353 6.40 32.20 12.29
C VAL A 353 7.06 31.75 13.58
N HIS A 354 6.32 30.99 14.39
CA HIS A 354 6.84 30.38 15.60
C HIS A 354 7.66 29.10 15.30
N PRO A 355 8.67 28.77 16.12
CA PRO A 355 9.45 27.53 15.97
C PRO A 355 8.63 26.24 15.88
N ASN A 356 7.48 26.17 16.55
CA ASN A 356 6.58 25.02 16.52
C ASN A 356 5.73 24.94 15.24
N GLN A 357 5.63 26.02 14.47
CA GLN A 357 4.95 26.05 13.18
C GLN A 357 5.86 25.58 12.04
N VAL A 358 7.18 25.55 12.25
CA VAL A 358 8.14 25.15 11.24
C VAL A 358 8.16 23.63 11.10
N MET A 359 7.95 23.17 9.89
CA MET A 359 7.96 21.75 9.54
C MET A 359 9.35 21.30 9.05
N GLY A 360 10.11 22.19 8.41
CA GLY A 360 11.47 21.92 7.95
C GLY A 360 12.03 22.98 7.01
N ARG A 361 13.25 22.73 6.52
CA ARG A 361 13.99 23.59 5.58
C ARG A 361 14.15 22.91 4.23
N LEU A 362 14.03 23.69 3.16
CA LEU A 362 14.35 23.26 1.80
C LEU A 362 15.80 22.77 1.70
N TRP A 363 15.98 21.58 1.13
CA TRP A 363 17.30 21.05 0.81
C TRP A 363 17.61 21.16 -0.68
N PHE A 364 16.71 20.67 -1.55
CA PHE A 364 16.82 20.85 -2.99
C PHE A 364 15.46 20.79 -3.69
N VAL A 365 15.44 21.16 -4.97
CA VAL A 365 14.25 21.20 -5.82
C VAL A 365 14.43 20.26 -7.00
N ILE A 366 13.39 19.48 -7.33
CA ILE A 366 13.31 18.66 -8.53
C ILE A 366 12.36 19.36 -9.51
N PRO A 367 12.88 19.94 -10.61
CA PRO A 367 12.06 20.71 -11.52
C PRO A 367 11.00 19.84 -12.22
N LYS A 368 9.80 20.39 -12.41
CA LYS A 368 8.70 19.85 -13.23
C LYS A 368 8.11 18.50 -12.83
N LEU A 369 8.68 17.76 -11.88
CA LEU A 369 8.22 16.41 -11.54
C LEU A 369 6.85 16.40 -10.84
N GLY A 370 6.48 17.52 -10.21
CA GLY A 370 5.18 17.73 -9.59
C GLY A 370 4.03 17.82 -10.60
N TRP A 371 4.30 18.16 -11.87
CA TRP A 371 3.27 18.21 -12.92
C TRP A 371 2.61 16.85 -13.15
N ILE A 372 3.35 15.74 -12.97
CA ILE A 372 2.77 14.39 -13.08
C ILE A 372 1.62 14.24 -12.10
N LYS A 373 1.82 14.65 -10.84
CA LYS A 373 0.79 14.59 -9.79
C LYS A 373 -0.37 15.53 -10.12
N ILE A 374 -0.09 16.76 -10.53
CA ILE A 374 -1.10 17.79 -10.86
C ILE A 374 -2.01 17.32 -12.02
N TYR A 375 -1.44 16.76 -13.09
CA TYR A 375 -2.23 16.27 -14.23
C TYR A 375 -3.10 15.07 -13.87
N ILE A 376 -2.58 14.13 -13.07
CA ILE A 376 -3.35 12.96 -12.63
C ILE A 376 -4.59 13.40 -11.84
N GLU A 377 -4.42 14.34 -10.91
CA GLU A 377 -5.54 14.86 -10.13
C GLU A 377 -6.56 15.59 -11.01
N PHE A 378 -6.10 16.46 -11.92
CA PHE A 378 -6.99 17.18 -12.85
C PHE A 378 -7.86 16.21 -13.67
N ILE A 379 -7.25 15.16 -14.23
CA ILE A 379 -7.99 14.13 -15.00
C ILE A 379 -9.04 13.45 -14.12
N ILE A 380 -8.72 13.19 -12.86
CA ILE A 380 -9.59 12.43 -11.97
C ILE A 380 -10.73 13.28 -11.42
N GLU A 381 -10.48 14.56 -11.11
CA GLU A 381 -11.55 15.50 -10.79
C GLU A 381 -12.55 15.61 -11.94
N GLU A 382 -12.08 15.68 -13.19
CA GLU A 382 -12.96 15.68 -14.36
C GLU A 382 -13.76 14.38 -14.49
N ILE A 383 -13.12 13.22 -14.28
CA ILE A 383 -13.82 11.93 -14.26
C ILE A 383 -14.89 11.92 -13.15
N LEU A 384 -14.55 12.35 -11.94
CA LEU A 384 -15.48 12.38 -10.81
C LEU A 384 -16.66 13.31 -11.06
N LYS A 385 -16.45 14.49 -11.67
CA LYS A 385 -17.52 15.40 -12.10
C LYS A 385 -18.46 14.75 -13.12
N ILE A 386 -17.90 14.00 -14.08
CA ILE A 386 -18.69 13.26 -15.07
C ILE A 386 -19.56 12.22 -14.36
N PHE A 387 -18.98 11.43 -13.45
CA PHE A 387 -19.73 10.43 -12.69
C PHE A 387 -20.79 11.05 -11.77
N SER A 388 -20.49 12.15 -11.07
CA SER A 388 -21.49 12.81 -10.22
C SER A 388 -22.68 13.35 -11.00
N ASN A 389 -22.46 13.81 -12.23
CA ASN A 389 -23.52 14.28 -13.13
C ASN A 389 -24.34 13.15 -13.78
N LEU A 390 -23.87 11.90 -13.70
CA LEU A 390 -24.58 10.72 -14.22
C LEU A 390 -25.54 10.09 -13.18
N PHE A 391 -25.42 10.45 -11.90
CA PHE A 391 -26.19 9.89 -10.79
C PHE A 391 -27.09 10.92 -10.07
N ILE A 392 -27.28 12.10 -10.68
CA ILE A 392 -28.35 13.08 -10.37
C ILE A 392 -29.27 13.11 -11.58
#